data_AF-A0A7K0M503-F1
#
_entry.id   AF-A0A7K0M503-F1
#
_cell.length_a   1.000
_cell.length_b   1.000
_cell.length_c   1.000
_cell.angle_alpha   90.00
_cell.angle_beta   90.00
_cell.angle_gamma   90.00
#
_symmetry.space_group_name_H-M   'P 1'
#
loop_
_entity.id
_entity.type
_entity.pdbx_description
1 polymer ?
#
loop_
_entity_poly.entity_id
_entity_poly.type
_entity_poly.pdbx_seq_one_letter_code
_entity_poly.pdbx_strand_id
1 'polypeptide(L)' 'MGAERVAVVGVGHTNSTAVRGDVSLPGLLREATFRALEDAQMTL' A
#
# COMPACT_ATOMS: atom_id res chain seq x y z
N MET A 1 24.02 0.31 20.55
CA MET A 1 23.04 1.22 19.91
C MET A 1 21.79 0.42 19.65
N GLY A 2 20.63 0.87 20.16
CA GLY A 2 19.34 0.22 19.90
C GLY A 2 18.77 0.68 18.56
N ALA A 3 17.96 -0.15 17.90
CA ALA A 3 17.26 0.23 16.68
C ALA A 3 16.29 1.40 16.92
N GLU A 4 16.10 2.24 15.90
CA GLU A 4 15.12 3.33 15.93
C GLU A 4 13.70 2.80 16.17
N ARG A 5 12.88 3.55 16.92
CA ARG A 5 11.48 3.17 17.17
C ARG A 5 10.66 3.40 15.90
N VAL A 6 10.04 2.35 15.39
CA VAL A 6 9.23 2.37 14.17
C VAL A 6 7.88 1.68 14.40
N ALA A 7 6.84 2.14 13.70
CA ALA A 7 5.51 1.54 13.71
C ALA A 7 4.91 1.55 12.30
N VAL A 8 4.10 0.53 11.99
CA VAL A 8 3.26 0.52 10.78
C VAL A 8 1.97 1.26 11.12
N VAL A 9 1.67 2.31 10.36
CA VAL A 9 0.50 3.18 10.60
C VAL A 9 -0.66 2.92 9.63
N GLY A 10 -0.44 2.15 8.57
CA GLY A 10 -1.50 1.72 7.67
C GLY A 10 -1.02 0.64 6.70
N VAL A 11 -1.95 -0.19 6.23
CA VAL A 11 -1.71 -1.27 5.28
C VAL A 11 -2.72 -1.23 4.13
N GLY A 12 -2.29 -1.59 2.92
CA GLY A 12 -3.13 -1.54 1.73
C GLY A 12 -2.76 -2.62 0.74
N HIS A 13 -3.76 -3.18 0.07
CA HIS A 13 -3.60 -4.20 -0.95
C HIS A 13 -4.47 -3.90 -2.16
N THR A 14 -4.13 -4.49 -3.31
CA THR A 14 -4.96 -4.41 -4.51
C THR A 14 -6.26 -5.18 -4.32
N ASN A 15 -7.33 -4.80 -5.03
CA ASN A 15 -8.60 -5.53 -5.03
C ASN A 15 -8.45 -6.90 -5.70
N SER A 16 -7.57 -6.98 -6.70
CA SER A 16 -7.32 -8.19 -7.47
C SER A 16 -6.94 -9.36 -6.57
N THR A 17 -7.68 -10.47 -6.71
CA THR A 17 -7.48 -11.73 -5.97
C THR A 17 -6.67 -12.76 -6.77
N ALA A 18 -6.30 -12.43 -8.02
CA ALA A 18 -5.52 -13.25 -8.92
C ALA A 18 -4.52 -12.40 -9.72
N VAL A 19 -3.56 -13.05 -10.37
CA VAL A 19 -2.56 -12.37 -11.23
C VAL A 19 -3.26 -11.64 -12.37
N ARG A 20 -2.95 -10.35 -12.52
CA ARG A 20 -3.49 -9.48 -13.58
C ARG A 20 -2.36 -9.02 -14.50
N GLY A 21 -2.19 -9.74 -15.62
CA GLY A 21 -1.23 -9.39 -16.66
C GLY A 21 -1.72 -8.29 -17.62
N ASP A 22 -3.00 -7.97 -17.55
CA ASP A 22 -3.71 -6.99 -18.37
C ASP A 22 -3.70 -5.57 -17.78
N VAL A 23 -3.13 -5.40 -16.58
CA VAL A 23 -3.01 -4.11 -15.91
C VAL A 23 -1.55 -3.77 -15.65
N SER A 24 -1.25 -2.48 -15.64
CA SER A 24 0.12 -2.02 -15.39
C SER A 24 0.51 -2.19 -13.91
N LEU A 25 1.74 -2.64 -13.66
CA LEU A 25 2.31 -2.73 -12.30
C LEU A 25 2.26 -1.39 -11.54
N PRO A 26 2.57 -0.22 -12.15
CA PRO A 26 2.41 1.06 -11.46
C PRO A 26 0.97 1.37 -11.05
N GLY A 27 -0.03 0.89 -11.79
CA GLY A 27 -1.43 1.02 -11.42
C GLY A 27 -1.77 0.22 -10.17
N LEU A 28 -1.29 -1.02 -10.10
CA LEU A 28 -1.45 -1.88 -8.92
C LEU A 28 -0.77 -1.27 -7.68
N LEU A 29 0.44 -0.73 -7.84
CA LEU A 29 1.15 -0.06 -6.74
C LEU A 29 0.40 1.18 -6.25
N ARG A 30 -0.10 2.03 -7.15
CA ARG A 30 -0.90 3.21 -6.75
C ARG A 30 -2.13 2.81 -5.94
N GLU A 31 -2.87 1.80 -6.40
CA GLU A 31 -4.06 1.30 -5.69
C GLU A 31 -3.71 0.88 -4.26
N ALA A 32 -2.68 0.04 -4.09
CA ALA A 32 -2.26 -0.43 -2.77
C ALA A 32 -1.78 0.73 -1.88
N THR A 33 -0.99 1.67 -2.43
CA THR A 33 -0.48 2.84 -1.68
C THR A 33 -1.61 3.75 -1.20
N PHE A 34 -2.56 4.11 -2.06
CA PHE A 34 -3.67 4.99 -1.67
C PHE A 34 -4.54 4.35 -0.59
N ARG A 35 -4.76 3.03 -0.64
CA ARG A 35 -5.48 2.31 0.42
C ARG A 35 -4.71 2.27 1.74
N ALA A 36 -3.39 2.12 1.70
CA ALA A 36 -2.57 2.17 2.91
C ALA A 36 -2.60 3.56 3.56
N LEU A 37 -2.62 4.61 2.76
CA LEU A 37 -2.78 5.99 3.24
C LEU A 37 -4.18 6.23 3.80
N GLU A 38 -5.22 5.70 3.16
CA GLU A 38 -6.60 5.77 3.65
C GLU A 38 -6.75 5.07 5.01
N ASP A 39 -6.21 3.87 5.17
CA ASP A 39 -6.16 3.13 6.44
C ASP A 39 -5.44 3.93 7.54
N ALA A 40 -4.34 4.61 7.16
CA ALA A 40 -3.59 5.50 8.05
C ALA A 40 -4.25 6.88 8.28
N GLN A 41 -5.37 7.19 7.60
CA GLN A 41 -5.98 8.52 7.57
C GLN A 41 -5.02 9.66 7.15
N MET A 42 -4.16 9.37 6.17
CA MET A 42 -3.14 10.29 5.65
C MET A 42 -3.36 10.63 4.17
N THR A 43 -2.64 11.65 3.68
CA THR A 43 -2.61 12.03 2.26
C THR A 43 -1.17 11.97 1.72
N LEU A 44 -1.04 11.96 0.39
CA LEU A 44 0.25 11.96 -0.33
C LEU A 44 0.91 13.34 -0.32
#